data_AF-A0A9X5YQ41-F1
#
_entry.id   AF-A0A9X5YQ41-F1
#
_cell.length_a   1.000
_cell.length_b   1.000
_cell.length_c   1.000
_cell.angle_alpha   90.00
_cell.angle_beta   90.00
_cell.angle_gamma   90.00
#
_symmetry.space_group_name_H-M   'P 1'
#
loop_
_entity.id
_entity.type
_entity.pdbx_description
1 polymer ?
#
loop_
_entity_poly.entity_id
_entity_poly.type
_entity_poly.pdbx_seq_one_letter_code
_entity_poly.pdbx_strand_id
1 'polypeptide(L)'
;MSETTRRAPVGRLRAWQAAALDRYMATSPRDFLAVATPGAGKTTFALTLATELIARGIVDKLTVVCPTEHLKGQWASSAARFGIHIDPDFTNSQGVAGSHFDGVAVTYAQIGSNPAVHAARTRAYRTLVILDEIHHAGDSLSWGDGVREAFTDATRRLALTGTPFRSDTSPIPFVTYEEDEEGIRRSRADYTYGYGDALKDGVVRPVLFMSYSGQMAWRTSAGDEVSARLGEPLTKDMMKQAWRTALDPKGEWIPAVLRAADMRLEEVRRAVPDAGGLVIASNQEHARAYARHLRLITGKAPTIVLSDDADASDRISEFADSTDKWMVAVRMVSEGVDVPRLAVGVYATNASTPLFFAQAIGRYVRARRRGETATVFIPSVVPLLTLAGGMEVERDHALDRPKRDEASEDDMWNPEDALVAAANREEKASSDLLSQFEVLGADAEFDGVLFDGAAWGAGAEVGSEEEQEYLGIPGLLDADQVTTLLRARQADQVAAQKKTRAAQKMREENAGIPAHKLRAAKRKELQHLVSTWSRRSGETHATIHSRLRSRCGGPEVAQATTEQIEARIALLREWFVGRH
;
A
#
# COMPACT_ATOMS: atom_id res chain seq x y z
N MET A 1 9.22 41.69 -35.26
CA MET A 1 9.63 40.40 -34.68
C MET A 1 9.64 40.59 -33.17
N SER A 2 8.56 40.19 -32.49
CA SER A 2 8.45 40.27 -31.03
C SER A 2 9.03 38.98 -30.46
N GLU A 3 10.18 39.10 -29.82
CA GLU A 3 10.86 38.05 -29.07
C GLU A 3 10.09 37.83 -27.76
N THR A 4 8.93 37.19 -27.85
CA THR A 4 8.17 36.77 -26.67
C THR A 4 8.90 35.56 -26.08
N THR A 5 9.83 35.82 -25.16
CA THR A 5 10.52 34.77 -24.42
C THR A 5 9.46 33.85 -23.82
N ARG A 6 9.39 32.59 -24.27
CA ARG A 6 8.59 31.52 -23.64
C ARG A 6 9.23 31.23 -22.28
N ARG A 7 9.03 32.14 -21.31
CA ARG A 7 9.41 31.90 -19.90
C ARG A 7 8.43 30.88 -19.36
N ALA A 8 8.94 29.79 -18.79
CA ALA A 8 8.14 28.84 -18.03
C ALA A 8 7.30 29.61 -16.98
N PRO A 9 5.97 29.70 -17.14
CA PRO A 9 5.13 30.13 -16.05
C PRO A 9 5.03 28.94 -15.09
N VAL A 10 4.68 29.22 -13.83
CA VAL A 10 4.26 28.23 -12.81
C VAL A 10 5.36 27.73 -11.86
N GLY A 11 5.46 28.41 -10.71
CA GLY A 11 5.92 27.84 -9.43
C GLY A 11 7.43 27.64 -9.27
N ARG A 12 7.89 27.66 -8.02
CA ARG A 12 9.25 27.23 -7.65
C ARG A 12 9.30 25.70 -7.82
N LEU A 13 10.23 25.20 -8.63
CA LEU A 13 10.47 23.75 -8.77
C LEU A 13 10.70 23.11 -7.40
N ARG A 14 10.23 21.87 -7.24
CA ARG A 14 10.61 21.03 -6.09
C ARG A 14 12.11 20.74 -6.16
N ALA A 15 12.72 20.47 -5.01
CA ALA A 15 14.17 20.23 -4.91
C ALA A 15 14.63 19.13 -5.88
N TRP A 16 13.90 18.00 -5.94
CA TRP A 16 14.22 16.90 -6.84
C TRP A 16 14.10 17.30 -8.33
N GLN A 17 13.11 18.12 -8.69
CA GLN A 17 12.89 18.58 -10.07
C GLN A 17 14.03 19.49 -10.52
N ALA A 18 14.48 20.38 -9.63
CA ALA A 18 15.62 21.26 -9.88
C ALA A 18 16.92 20.44 -10.01
N ALA A 19 17.18 19.52 -9.08
CA ALA A 19 18.38 18.67 -9.12
C ALA A 19 18.41 17.75 -10.35
N ALA A 20 17.28 17.18 -10.75
CA ALA A 20 17.16 16.38 -11.97
C ALA A 20 17.40 17.23 -13.23
N LEU A 21 16.87 18.46 -13.25
CA LEU A 21 17.06 19.40 -14.36
C LEU A 21 18.52 19.84 -14.46
N ASP A 22 19.16 20.18 -13.34
CA ASP A 22 20.57 20.55 -13.28
C ASP A 22 21.45 19.40 -13.77
N ARG A 23 21.18 18.16 -13.33
CA ARG A 23 21.87 16.96 -13.80
C ARG A 23 21.70 16.78 -15.30
N TYR A 24 20.47 16.89 -15.82
CA TYR A 24 20.20 16.81 -17.24
C TYR A 24 20.98 17.87 -18.03
N MET A 25 20.96 19.12 -17.57
CA MET A 25 21.63 20.22 -18.28
C MET A 25 23.14 20.06 -18.29
N ALA A 26 23.72 19.56 -17.20
CA ALA A 26 25.15 19.32 -17.09
C ALA A 26 25.65 18.22 -18.04
N THR A 27 24.90 17.12 -18.20
CA THR A 27 25.31 15.99 -19.05
C THR A 27 24.74 16.03 -20.45
N SER A 28 23.64 16.77 -20.66
CA SER A 28 22.89 16.94 -21.91
C SER A 28 22.69 15.63 -22.69
N PRO A 29 22.24 14.53 -22.04
CA PRO A 29 22.25 13.21 -22.63
C PRO A 29 21.15 13.08 -23.68
N ARG A 30 21.30 12.13 -24.60
CA ARG A 30 20.26 11.81 -25.58
C ARG A 30 19.05 11.16 -24.90
N ASP A 31 19.33 10.21 -24.02
CA ASP A 31 18.38 9.42 -23.25
C ASP A 31 18.48 9.83 -21.78
N PHE A 32 17.36 10.11 -21.13
CA PHE A 32 17.31 10.42 -19.71
C PHE A 32 16.15 9.71 -19.04
N LEU A 33 16.44 8.79 -18.12
CA LEU A 33 15.43 8.10 -17.32
C LEU A 33 15.30 8.75 -15.94
N ALA A 34 14.14 9.38 -15.69
CA ALA A 34 13.76 9.88 -14.38
C ALA A 34 12.72 8.95 -13.75
N VAL A 35 13.12 8.27 -12.68
CA VAL A 35 12.25 7.47 -11.82
C VAL A 35 11.81 8.36 -10.66
N ALA A 36 10.54 8.69 -10.57
CA ALA A 36 10.04 9.55 -9.51
C ALA A 36 8.68 9.07 -9.03
N THR A 37 8.52 8.92 -7.70
CA THR A 37 7.33 8.34 -7.09
C THR A 37 6.01 8.94 -7.62
N PRO A 38 4.91 8.17 -7.72
CA PRO A 38 3.62 8.70 -8.13
C PRO A 38 3.23 9.96 -7.32
N GLY A 39 2.78 11.01 -8.02
CA GLY A 39 2.47 12.31 -7.38
C GLY A 39 3.66 13.25 -7.16
N ALA A 40 4.90 12.83 -7.49
CA ALA A 40 6.09 13.66 -7.35
C ALA A 40 6.12 14.90 -8.28
N GLY A 41 5.25 14.96 -9.29
CA GLY A 41 5.17 16.08 -10.24
C GLY A 41 6.07 15.88 -11.47
N LYS A 42 6.08 14.66 -12.04
CA LYS A 42 6.86 14.31 -13.24
C LYS A 42 6.55 15.19 -14.44
N THR A 43 5.26 15.49 -14.67
CA THR A 43 4.79 16.36 -15.75
C THR A 43 5.40 17.76 -15.68
N THR A 44 5.47 18.37 -14.48
CA THR A 44 6.11 19.67 -14.27
C THR A 44 7.60 19.64 -14.64
N PHE A 45 8.32 18.60 -14.21
CA PHE A 45 9.73 18.41 -14.57
C PHE A 45 9.90 18.29 -16.09
N ALA A 46 9.13 17.40 -16.73
CA ALA A 46 9.14 17.17 -18.18
C ALA A 46 8.90 18.44 -19.00
N LEU A 47 7.87 19.21 -18.66
CA LEU A 47 7.50 20.42 -19.40
C LEU A 47 8.48 21.57 -19.14
N THR A 48 9.08 21.62 -17.95
CA THR A 48 10.17 22.58 -17.66
C THR A 48 11.38 22.26 -18.53
N LEU A 49 11.78 20.98 -18.60
CA LEU A 49 12.86 20.54 -19.48
C LEU A 49 12.55 20.85 -20.95
N ALA A 50 11.34 20.55 -21.41
CA ALA A 50 10.91 20.84 -22.77
C ALA A 50 11.01 22.33 -23.10
N THR A 51 10.57 23.20 -22.18
CA THR A 51 10.63 24.66 -22.33
C THR A 51 12.07 25.13 -22.47
N GLU A 52 12.98 24.62 -21.63
CA GLU A 52 14.40 24.98 -21.67
C GLU A 52 15.08 24.51 -22.97
N LEU A 53 14.78 23.28 -23.42
CA LEU A 53 15.32 22.76 -24.67
C LEU A 53 14.81 23.50 -25.91
N ILE A 54 13.54 23.94 -25.91
CA ILE A 54 12.98 24.79 -26.97
C ILE A 54 13.63 26.17 -26.94
N ALA A 55 13.76 26.78 -25.76
CA ALA A 55 14.36 28.11 -25.60
C ALA A 55 15.83 28.16 -26.05
N ARG A 56 16.59 27.09 -25.80
CA ARG A 56 17.97 26.92 -26.29
C ARG A 56 18.06 26.52 -27.76
N GLY A 57 16.91 26.33 -28.43
CA GLY A 57 16.85 25.88 -29.80
C GLY A 57 17.52 24.52 -30.00
N ILE A 58 17.42 23.60 -29.04
CA ILE A 58 17.93 22.22 -29.15
C ILE A 58 16.87 21.32 -29.82
N VAL A 59 15.60 21.56 -29.52
CA VAL A 59 14.45 20.87 -30.11
C VAL A 59 13.43 21.87 -30.65
N ASP A 60 12.76 21.49 -31.73
CA ASP A 60 11.74 22.28 -32.42
C ASP A 60 10.33 21.75 -32.18
N LYS A 61 10.18 20.44 -31.90
CA LYS A 61 8.90 19.77 -31.71
C LYS A 61 8.90 18.81 -30.52
N LEU A 62 7.71 18.55 -29.99
CA LEU A 62 7.45 17.65 -28.87
C LEU A 62 6.58 16.45 -29.29
N THR A 63 6.91 15.25 -28.81
CA THR A 63 6.00 14.09 -28.81
C THR A 63 5.83 13.63 -27.38
N VAL A 64 4.61 13.60 -26.87
CA VAL A 64 4.31 13.01 -25.56
C VAL A 64 3.61 11.68 -25.79
N VAL A 65 4.17 10.61 -25.25
CA VAL A 65 3.61 9.27 -25.30
C VAL A 65 3.02 8.93 -23.93
N CYS A 66 1.75 8.56 -23.90
CA CYS A 66 1.00 8.26 -22.68
C CYS A 66 0.42 6.84 -22.75
N PRO A 67 0.08 6.18 -21.63
CA PRO A 67 -0.60 4.88 -21.66
C PRO A 67 -2.04 4.96 -22.18
N THR A 68 -2.78 6.01 -21.82
CA THR A 68 -4.22 6.12 -22.12
C THR A 68 -4.60 7.38 -22.89
N GLU A 69 -5.76 7.32 -23.54
CA GLU A 69 -6.37 8.44 -24.26
C GLU A 69 -6.65 9.65 -23.36
N HIS A 70 -7.18 9.41 -22.16
CA HIS A 70 -7.51 10.48 -21.21
C HIS A 70 -6.28 11.31 -20.81
N LEU A 71 -5.11 10.67 -20.65
CA LEU A 71 -3.87 11.34 -20.30
C LEU A 71 -3.38 12.31 -21.37
N LYS A 72 -3.71 12.10 -22.65
CA LYS A 72 -3.33 13.04 -23.73
C LYS A 72 -3.91 14.44 -23.49
N GLY A 73 -5.19 14.51 -23.12
CA GLY A 73 -5.86 15.78 -22.79
C GLY A 73 -5.27 16.47 -21.56
N GLN A 74 -4.88 15.69 -20.54
CA GLN A 74 -4.22 16.22 -19.34
C GLN A 74 -2.82 16.76 -19.63
N TRP A 75 -2.05 16.05 -20.45
CA TRP A 75 -0.74 16.50 -20.93
C TRP A 75 -0.86 17.77 -21.77
N ALA A 76 -1.84 17.84 -22.67
CA ALA A 76 -2.10 19.05 -23.47
C ALA A 76 -2.46 20.26 -22.60
N SER A 77 -3.36 20.06 -21.63
CA SER A 77 -3.76 21.10 -20.67
C SER A 77 -2.58 21.56 -19.81
N SER A 78 -1.72 20.63 -19.38
CA SER A 78 -0.52 20.94 -18.61
C SER A 78 0.51 21.68 -19.46
N ALA A 79 0.78 21.23 -20.68
CA ALA A 79 1.71 21.84 -21.62
C ALA A 79 1.31 23.28 -21.97
N ALA A 80 0.01 23.55 -22.15
CA ALA A 80 -0.50 24.89 -22.42
C ALA A 80 -0.12 25.90 -21.34
N ARG A 81 -0.06 25.47 -20.06
CA ARG A 81 0.40 26.31 -18.93
C ARG A 81 1.87 26.69 -19.02
N PHE A 82 2.67 25.94 -19.80
CA PHE A 82 4.07 26.23 -20.11
C PHE A 82 4.23 26.97 -21.44
N GLY A 83 3.13 27.33 -22.11
CA GLY A 83 3.16 27.95 -23.44
C GLY A 83 3.55 26.97 -24.55
N ILE A 84 3.35 25.66 -24.33
CA ILE A 84 3.57 24.60 -25.31
C ILE A 84 2.20 24.08 -25.75
N HIS A 85 1.89 24.19 -27.03
CA HIS A 85 0.64 23.70 -27.59
C HIS A 85 0.86 22.35 -28.26
N ILE A 86 0.33 21.27 -27.66
CA ILE A 86 0.35 19.94 -28.28
C ILE A 86 -1.05 19.50 -28.66
N ASP A 87 -1.16 18.75 -29.76
CA ASP A 87 -2.41 18.19 -30.26
C ASP A 87 -2.72 16.86 -29.56
N PRO A 88 -3.79 16.77 -28.73
CA PRO A 88 -4.22 15.51 -28.12
C PRO A 88 -5.05 14.63 -29.07
N ASP A 89 -5.61 15.21 -30.13
CA ASP A 89 -6.54 14.53 -31.05
C ASP A 89 -5.82 13.97 -32.29
N PHE A 90 -4.49 13.96 -32.26
CA PHE A 90 -3.68 13.43 -33.35
C PHE A 90 -4.00 11.95 -33.61
N THR A 91 -4.20 11.61 -34.88
CA THR A 91 -4.44 10.24 -35.34
C THR A 91 -3.46 9.83 -36.44
N ASN A 92 -3.18 8.53 -36.54
CA ASN A 92 -2.26 8.00 -37.57
C ASN A 92 -2.74 8.27 -39.01
N SER A 93 -4.05 8.49 -39.21
CA SER A 93 -4.63 8.84 -40.51
C SER A 93 -4.31 10.26 -40.97
N GLN A 94 -4.02 11.19 -40.05
CA GLN A 94 -3.66 12.57 -40.39
C GLN A 94 -2.25 12.65 -40.99
N GLY A 95 -1.34 11.78 -40.57
CA GLY A 95 0.07 11.72 -41.02
C GLY A 95 0.94 12.87 -40.50
N VAL A 96 0.46 14.11 -40.59
CA VAL A 96 1.17 15.33 -40.16
C VAL A 96 0.28 16.16 -39.24
N ALA A 97 0.81 16.55 -38.08
CA ALA A 97 0.13 17.45 -37.16
C ALA A 97 0.05 18.88 -37.72
N GLY A 98 -0.98 19.64 -37.33
CA GLY A 98 -1.12 21.04 -37.73
C GLY A 98 0.12 21.88 -37.38
N SER A 99 0.56 22.75 -38.30
CA SER A 99 1.80 23.53 -38.16
C SER A 99 1.82 24.47 -36.95
N HIS A 100 0.65 24.85 -36.43
CA HIS A 100 0.45 25.71 -35.27
C HIS A 100 0.71 25.01 -33.93
N PHE A 101 0.76 23.67 -33.91
CA PHE A 101 1.12 22.91 -32.71
C PHE A 101 2.64 22.78 -32.57
N ASP A 102 3.15 22.93 -31.36
CA ASP A 102 4.52 22.61 -30.97
C ASP A 102 4.75 21.09 -30.90
N GLY A 103 3.69 20.27 -30.82
CA GLY A 103 3.82 18.82 -30.69
C GLY A 103 2.51 18.05 -30.76
N VAL A 104 2.56 16.76 -30.41
CA VAL A 104 1.39 15.88 -30.30
C VAL A 104 1.47 15.08 -28.99
N ALA A 105 0.32 14.72 -28.45
CA ALA A 105 0.19 13.65 -27.47
C ALA A 105 -0.38 12.41 -28.16
N VAL A 106 0.18 11.23 -27.89
CA VAL A 106 -0.20 9.95 -28.51
C VAL A 106 -0.14 8.83 -27.47
N THR A 107 -0.80 7.71 -27.75
CA THR A 107 -0.72 6.52 -26.90
C THR A 107 0.32 5.49 -27.38
N TYR A 108 0.81 4.63 -26.47
CA TYR A 108 1.64 3.48 -26.85
C TYR A 108 0.96 2.58 -27.89
N ALA A 109 -0.36 2.35 -27.74
CA ALA A 109 -1.15 1.58 -28.69
C ALA A 109 -1.21 2.26 -30.08
N GLN A 110 -1.39 3.59 -30.13
CA GLN A 110 -1.35 4.34 -31.39
C GLN A 110 0.01 4.16 -32.09
N ILE A 111 1.12 4.25 -31.35
CA ILE A 111 2.46 4.05 -31.91
C ILE A 111 2.63 2.63 -32.44
N GLY A 112 2.29 1.62 -31.62
CA GLY A 112 2.40 0.21 -32.01
C GLY A 112 1.57 -0.12 -33.26
N SER A 113 0.47 0.60 -33.51
CA SER A 113 -0.37 0.39 -34.69
C SER A 113 0.23 0.92 -36.00
N ASN A 114 1.02 2.00 -35.96
CA ASN A 114 1.71 2.54 -37.14
C ASN A 114 2.98 3.33 -36.76
N PRO A 115 4.08 2.63 -36.44
CA PRO A 115 5.32 3.28 -36.01
C PRO A 115 5.93 4.22 -37.05
N ALA A 116 5.76 3.90 -38.34
CA ALA A 116 6.34 4.63 -39.46
C ALA A 116 5.87 6.09 -39.55
N VAL A 117 4.60 6.38 -39.24
CA VAL A 117 4.08 7.76 -39.19
C VAL A 117 4.81 8.59 -38.14
N HIS A 118 5.04 8.00 -36.96
CA HIS A 118 5.76 8.67 -35.89
C HIS A 118 7.26 8.77 -36.17
N ALA A 119 7.87 7.77 -36.82
CA ALA A 119 9.26 7.82 -37.28
C ALA A 119 9.50 8.94 -38.29
N ALA A 120 8.63 9.07 -39.30
CA ALA A 120 8.71 10.13 -40.30
C ALA A 120 8.64 11.53 -39.65
N ARG A 121 7.71 11.72 -38.71
CA ARG A 121 7.59 12.97 -37.96
C ARG A 121 8.80 13.26 -37.08
N THR A 122 9.33 12.25 -36.39
CA THR A 122 10.52 12.38 -35.54
C THR A 122 11.77 12.73 -36.35
N ARG A 123 11.88 12.25 -37.60
CA ARG A 123 12.98 12.61 -38.53
C ARG A 123 12.83 14.00 -39.13
N ALA A 124 11.60 14.45 -39.36
CA ALA A 124 11.33 15.74 -40.00
C ALA A 124 11.72 16.95 -39.14
N TYR A 125 11.80 16.79 -37.82
CA TYR A 125 12.06 17.87 -36.87
C TYR A 125 13.00 17.43 -35.75
N ARG A 126 13.74 18.37 -35.16
CA ARG A 126 14.50 18.07 -33.93
C ARG A 126 13.52 17.86 -32.79
N THR A 127 13.27 16.61 -32.44
CA THR A 127 12.13 16.25 -31.60
C THR A 127 12.60 15.84 -30.21
N LEU A 128 11.96 16.40 -29.17
CA LEU A 128 11.95 15.82 -27.83
C LEU A 128 10.81 14.80 -27.77
N VAL A 129 11.11 13.57 -27.36
CA VAL A 129 10.11 12.54 -27.08
C VAL A 129 10.04 12.34 -25.57
N ILE A 130 8.86 12.54 -24.99
CA ILE A 130 8.57 12.26 -23.59
C ILE A 130 7.79 10.96 -23.54
N LEU A 131 8.34 9.94 -22.89
CA LEU A 131 7.74 8.62 -22.69
C LEU A 131 7.23 8.56 -21.25
N ASP A 132 5.94 8.86 -21.05
CA ASP A 132 5.31 8.82 -19.74
C ASP A 132 4.91 7.40 -19.36
N GLU A 133 5.24 7.01 -18.13
CA GLU A 133 5.11 5.62 -17.64
C GLU A 133 5.73 4.60 -18.62
N ILE A 134 7.02 4.81 -18.94
CA ILE A 134 7.76 4.05 -19.97
C ILE A 134 7.70 2.52 -19.79
N HIS A 135 7.39 2.03 -18.59
CA HIS A 135 7.18 0.61 -18.35
C HIS A 135 6.09 -0.01 -19.25
N HIS A 136 5.11 0.78 -19.70
CA HIS A 136 4.11 0.32 -20.68
C HIS A 136 4.71 -0.04 -22.04
N ALA A 137 5.84 0.55 -22.42
CA ALA A 137 6.52 0.20 -23.66
C ALA A 137 6.96 -1.28 -23.69
N GLY A 138 7.04 -1.95 -22.54
CA GLY A 138 7.30 -3.37 -22.48
C GLY A 138 6.05 -4.26 -22.35
N ASP A 139 4.84 -3.70 -22.14
CA ASP A 139 3.61 -4.48 -21.91
C ASP A 139 3.27 -5.44 -23.05
N SER A 140 3.68 -5.06 -24.26
CA SER A 140 3.68 -5.94 -25.42
C SER A 140 4.91 -5.70 -26.27
N LEU A 141 5.40 -6.77 -26.91
CA LEU A 141 6.51 -6.69 -27.85
C LEU A 141 6.23 -5.68 -28.96
N SER A 142 4.99 -5.60 -29.45
CA SER A 142 4.61 -4.67 -30.52
C SER A 142 4.69 -3.20 -30.11
N TRP A 143 4.41 -2.88 -28.85
CA TRP A 143 4.56 -1.50 -28.34
C TRP A 143 6.04 -1.14 -28.20
N GLY A 144 6.86 -2.06 -27.68
CA GLY A 144 8.30 -1.84 -27.52
C GLY A 144 9.02 -1.67 -28.86
N ASP A 145 8.73 -2.56 -29.81
CA ASP A 145 9.28 -2.47 -31.16
C ASP A 145 8.80 -1.21 -31.89
N GLY A 146 7.52 -0.86 -31.75
CA GLY A 146 6.96 0.35 -32.33
C GLY A 146 7.59 1.62 -31.75
N VAL A 147 7.78 1.70 -30.44
CA VAL A 147 8.47 2.81 -29.77
C VAL A 147 9.92 2.94 -30.24
N ARG A 148 10.61 1.80 -30.38
CA ARG A 148 11.99 1.76 -30.89
C ARG A 148 12.06 2.29 -32.32
N GLU A 149 11.21 1.78 -33.22
CA GLU A 149 11.14 2.23 -34.61
C GLU A 149 10.80 3.72 -34.72
N ALA A 150 9.77 4.16 -34.00
CA ALA A 150 9.26 5.53 -34.06
C ALA A 150 10.27 6.57 -33.57
N PHE A 151 11.07 6.25 -32.55
CA PHE A 151 11.83 7.27 -31.81
C PHE A 151 13.34 7.05 -31.78
N THR A 152 13.88 6.07 -32.53
CA THR A 152 15.33 5.87 -32.64
C THR A 152 16.06 7.13 -33.09
N ASP A 153 15.46 7.96 -33.94
CA ASP A 153 16.06 9.17 -34.51
C ASP A 153 15.76 10.45 -33.72
N ALA A 154 15.08 10.36 -32.57
CA ALA A 154 14.76 11.51 -31.74
C ALA A 154 16.03 12.25 -31.27
N THR A 155 15.94 13.59 -31.22
CA THR A 155 17.05 14.45 -30.78
C THR A 155 17.30 14.29 -29.28
N ARG A 156 16.22 14.19 -28.50
CA ARG A 156 16.23 13.91 -27.06
C ARG A 156 15.06 13.01 -26.69
N ARG A 157 15.26 12.12 -25.72
CA ARG A 157 14.24 11.21 -25.18
C ARG A 157 14.26 11.31 -23.65
N LEU A 158 13.13 11.70 -23.09
CA LEU A 158 12.90 11.73 -21.66
C LEU A 158 11.96 10.57 -21.31
N ALA A 159 12.46 9.62 -20.54
CA ALA A 159 11.68 8.52 -20.00
C ALA A 159 11.26 8.85 -18.56
N LEU A 160 9.97 8.73 -18.27
CA LEU A 160 9.39 8.95 -16.94
C LEU A 160 8.75 7.66 -16.44
N THR A 161 8.94 7.32 -15.18
CA THR A 161 8.18 6.23 -14.54
C THR A 161 7.99 6.48 -13.05
N GLY A 162 6.82 6.12 -12.54
CA GLY A 162 6.55 6.05 -11.09
C GLY A 162 6.99 4.75 -10.45
N THR A 163 7.15 3.70 -11.25
CA THR A 163 7.36 2.33 -10.80
C THR A 163 8.45 1.71 -11.65
N PRO A 164 9.66 1.51 -11.12
CA PRO A 164 10.69 0.78 -11.85
C PRO A 164 10.31 -0.70 -12.03
N PHE A 165 9.35 -1.21 -11.28
CA PHE A 165 9.04 -2.63 -11.24
C PHE A 165 8.38 -3.18 -12.50
N ARG A 166 9.01 -4.18 -13.11
CA ARG A 166 8.34 -5.18 -13.96
C ARG A 166 8.76 -6.58 -13.56
N SER A 167 7.91 -7.55 -13.89
CA SER A 167 8.12 -8.98 -13.62
C SER A 167 8.58 -9.76 -14.85
N ASP A 168 8.59 -9.14 -16.02
CA ASP A 168 9.03 -9.72 -17.29
C ASP A 168 10.48 -9.34 -17.62
N THR A 169 11.09 -10.09 -18.54
CA THR A 169 12.51 -9.99 -18.88
C THR A 169 12.78 -9.17 -20.15
N SER A 170 11.74 -8.58 -20.75
CA SER A 170 11.87 -7.83 -22.00
C SER A 170 12.47 -6.44 -21.76
N PRO A 171 13.57 -6.08 -22.45
CA PRO A 171 14.21 -4.77 -22.26
C PRO A 171 13.33 -3.65 -22.82
N ILE A 172 13.15 -2.61 -22.01
CA ILE A 172 12.42 -1.40 -22.38
C ILE A 172 13.28 -0.57 -23.34
N PRO A 173 12.73 -0.11 -24.48
CA PRO A 173 13.46 0.76 -25.40
C PRO A 173 14.02 2.00 -24.70
N PHE A 174 15.27 2.35 -25.02
CA PHE A 174 15.96 3.55 -24.52
C PHE A 174 16.25 3.57 -23.01
N VAL A 175 16.07 2.45 -22.31
CA VAL A 175 16.52 2.25 -20.93
C VAL A 175 17.88 1.56 -20.92
N THR A 176 18.77 2.04 -20.06
CA THR A 176 20.11 1.46 -19.86
C THR A 176 20.04 0.40 -18.76
N TYR A 177 20.78 -0.69 -18.92
CA TYR A 177 20.84 -1.78 -17.97
C TYR A 177 22.29 -2.10 -17.59
N GLU A 178 22.55 -2.33 -16.30
CA GLU A 178 23.86 -2.66 -15.73
C GLU A 178 23.79 -3.96 -14.93
N GLU A 179 24.80 -4.81 -14.99
CA GLU A 179 24.86 -6.03 -14.19
C GLU A 179 25.19 -5.73 -12.73
N ASP A 180 24.45 -6.32 -11.80
CA ASP A 180 24.75 -6.27 -10.37
C ASP A 180 25.79 -7.34 -9.96
N GLU A 181 26.12 -7.40 -8.67
CA GLU A 181 27.09 -8.36 -8.12
C GLU A 181 26.69 -9.84 -8.32
N GLU A 182 25.41 -10.12 -8.58
CA GLU A 182 24.86 -11.44 -8.86
C GLU A 182 24.75 -11.73 -10.37
N GLY A 183 25.26 -10.83 -11.21
CA GLY A 183 25.19 -10.91 -12.68
C GLY A 183 23.79 -10.63 -13.24
N ILE A 184 22.92 -10.03 -12.44
CA ILE A 184 21.55 -9.68 -12.84
C ILE A 184 21.56 -8.28 -13.44
N ARG A 185 21.12 -8.16 -14.70
CA ARG A 185 21.00 -6.84 -15.34
C ARG A 185 19.88 -6.04 -14.68
N ARG A 186 20.17 -4.86 -14.14
CA ARG A 186 19.20 -3.93 -13.56
C ARG A 186 19.10 -2.64 -14.34
N SER A 187 17.91 -2.06 -14.43
CA SER A 187 17.74 -0.75 -15.08
C SER A 187 18.49 0.32 -14.30
N ARG A 188 19.29 1.13 -14.98
CA ARG A 188 19.93 2.30 -14.40
C ARG A 188 19.14 3.55 -14.73
N ALA A 189 18.65 4.23 -13.69
CA ALA A 189 18.06 5.55 -13.82
C ALA A 189 19.15 6.65 -13.86
N ASP A 190 18.90 7.70 -14.64
CA ASP A 190 19.71 8.91 -14.61
C ASP A 190 19.35 9.77 -13.39
N TYR A 191 18.13 9.68 -12.89
CA TYR A 191 17.74 10.31 -11.64
C TYR A 191 16.63 9.51 -10.97
N THR A 192 16.80 9.24 -9.68
CA THR A 192 15.82 8.53 -8.86
C THR A 192 15.33 9.46 -7.75
N TYR A 193 14.01 9.54 -7.60
CA TYR A 193 13.33 10.18 -6.48
C TYR A 193 12.32 9.18 -5.91
N GLY A 194 12.81 8.36 -4.97
CA GLY A 194 12.06 7.28 -4.35
C GLY A 194 10.92 7.74 -3.45
N TYR A 195 10.08 6.80 -3.03
CA TYR A 195 9.01 7.06 -2.08
C TYR A 195 9.54 7.53 -0.72
N GLY A 196 10.65 6.96 -0.23
CA GLY A 196 11.28 7.37 1.04
C GLY A 196 11.75 8.83 1.03
N ASP A 197 12.39 9.28 -0.05
CA ASP A 197 12.80 10.69 -0.17
C ASP A 197 11.61 11.63 -0.33
N ALA A 198 10.59 11.22 -1.09
CA ALA A 198 9.36 11.97 -1.20
C ALA A 198 8.60 12.10 0.13
N LEU A 199 8.70 11.09 1.00
CA LEU A 199 8.11 11.11 2.34
C LEU A 199 8.85 12.11 3.23
N LYS A 200 10.20 12.10 3.23
CA LYS A 200 11.03 13.06 3.97
C LYS A 200 10.76 14.50 3.56
N ASP A 201 10.58 14.73 2.25
CA ASP A 201 10.26 16.05 1.69
C ASP A 201 8.79 16.47 1.93
N GLY A 202 7.94 15.57 2.44
CA GLY A 202 6.50 15.79 2.62
C GLY A 202 5.73 15.98 1.31
N VAL A 203 6.25 15.45 0.20
CA VAL A 203 5.62 15.46 -1.12
C VAL A 203 4.53 14.41 -1.23
N VAL A 204 4.77 13.25 -0.61
CA VAL A 204 3.79 12.17 -0.43
C VAL A 204 3.48 12.02 1.06
N ARG A 205 2.43 11.28 1.36
CA ARG A 205 2.05 10.93 2.72
C ARG A 205 2.40 9.49 3.08
N PRO A 206 2.65 9.20 4.37
CA PRO A 206 2.86 7.83 4.85
C PRO A 206 1.65 6.94 4.59
N VAL A 207 1.90 5.67 4.26
CA VAL A 207 0.88 4.63 4.07
C VAL A 207 1.05 3.57 5.15
N LEU A 208 0.01 3.36 5.94
CA LEU A 208 -0.06 2.26 6.91
C LEU A 208 -0.74 1.07 6.25
N PHE A 209 -0.13 -0.10 6.28
CA PHE A 209 -0.76 -1.34 5.81
C PHE A 209 -1.32 -2.11 6.98
N MET A 210 -2.64 -2.28 7.04
CA MET A 210 -3.28 -3.12 8.05
C MET A 210 -3.50 -4.52 7.48
N SER A 211 -2.78 -5.52 7.99
CA SER A 211 -2.91 -6.90 7.55
C SER A 211 -4.00 -7.63 8.31
N TYR A 212 -4.82 -8.39 7.59
CA TYR A 212 -5.87 -9.24 8.14
C TYR A 212 -5.62 -10.70 7.76
N SER A 213 -5.58 -11.55 8.76
CA SER A 213 -5.52 -13.01 8.65
C SER A 213 -6.92 -13.62 8.88
N GLY A 214 -6.98 -14.93 9.14
CA GLY A 214 -8.21 -15.66 9.46
C GLY A 214 -8.17 -17.10 8.97
N GLN A 215 -9.03 -17.97 9.51
CA GLN A 215 -9.18 -19.33 8.97
C GLN A 215 -10.05 -19.31 7.71
N MET A 216 -9.59 -20.04 6.71
CA MET A 216 -10.24 -20.21 5.42
C MET A 216 -10.59 -21.68 5.28
N ALA A 217 -11.85 -21.97 4.99
CA ALA A 217 -12.34 -23.32 4.73
C ALA A 217 -13.03 -23.37 3.36
N TRP A 218 -12.61 -24.32 2.53
CA TRP A 218 -13.20 -24.53 1.20
C TRP A 218 -13.25 -26.01 0.86
N ARG A 219 -14.15 -26.37 -0.05
CA ARG A 219 -14.24 -27.69 -0.65
C ARG A 219 -13.57 -27.67 -2.02
N THR A 220 -12.65 -28.62 -2.22
CA THR A 220 -11.97 -28.80 -3.50
C THR A 220 -12.88 -29.50 -4.51
N SER A 221 -12.47 -29.53 -5.78
CA SER A 221 -13.17 -30.25 -6.85
C SER A 221 -13.23 -31.77 -6.65
N ALA A 222 -12.35 -32.33 -5.80
CA ALA A 222 -12.39 -33.73 -5.39
C ALA A 222 -13.41 -34.00 -4.25
N GLY A 223 -14.04 -32.95 -3.72
CA GLY A 223 -14.97 -33.04 -2.59
C GLY A 223 -14.28 -32.94 -1.21
N ASP A 224 -12.95 -32.86 -1.17
CA ASP A 224 -12.20 -32.75 0.09
C ASP A 224 -12.39 -31.36 0.71
N GLU A 225 -12.69 -31.34 2.01
CA GLU A 225 -12.73 -30.10 2.80
C GLU A 225 -11.33 -29.77 3.29
N VAL A 226 -10.85 -28.58 2.92
CA VAL A 226 -9.53 -28.08 3.26
C VAL A 226 -9.70 -26.84 4.13
N SER A 227 -8.90 -26.76 5.20
CA SER A 227 -8.79 -25.56 6.03
C SER A 227 -7.34 -25.07 6.05
N ALA A 228 -7.16 -23.75 5.98
CA ALA A 228 -5.86 -23.10 6.05
C ALA A 228 -6.00 -21.71 6.68
N ARG A 229 -4.98 -21.25 7.40
CA ARG A 229 -4.95 -19.91 7.98
C ARG A 229 -4.09 -18.98 7.15
N LEU A 230 -4.61 -17.80 6.81
CA LEU A 230 -3.80 -16.75 6.18
C LEU A 230 -2.70 -16.29 7.16
N GLY A 231 -1.53 -15.92 6.65
CA GLY A 231 -0.38 -15.54 7.46
C GLY A 231 0.52 -16.69 7.93
N GLU A 232 0.03 -17.94 7.89
CA GLU A 232 0.85 -19.12 8.21
C GLU A 232 1.61 -19.66 6.97
N PRO A 233 2.71 -20.42 7.17
CA PRO A 233 3.42 -21.05 6.06
C PRO A 233 2.52 -22.03 5.29
N LEU A 234 2.16 -21.67 4.06
CA LEU A 234 1.34 -22.47 3.15
C LEU A 234 2.08 -22.75 1.84
N THR A 235 1.71 -23.85 1.18
CA THR A 235 2.13 -24.08 -0.21
C THR A 235 1.53 -23.00 -1.13
N LYS A 236 2.16 -22.78 -2.29
CA LYS A 236 1.68 -21.76 -3.26
C LYS A 236 0.22 -21.98 -3.65
N ASP A 237 -0.20 -23.22 -3.86
CA ASP A 237 -1.56 -23.54 -4.29
C ASP A 237 -2.58 -23.36 -3.15
N MET A 238 -2.24 -23.82 -1.94
CA MET A 238 -3.09 -23.60 -0.76
C MET A 238 -3.23 -22.10 -0.45
N MET A 239 -2.16 -21.32 -0.58
CA MET A 239 -2.22 -19.87 -0.39
C MET A 239 -3.14 -19.21 -1.42
N LYS A 240 -3.04 -19.56 -2.70
CA LYS A 240 -3.92 -19.02 -3.75
C LYS A 240 -5.40 -19.35 -3.48
N GLN A 241 -5.68 -20.58 -3.04
CA GLN A 241 -7.03 -21.01 -2.70
C GLN A 241 -7.56 -20.30 -1.45
N ALA A 242 -6.81 -20.30 -0.35
CA ALA A 242 -7.16 -19.58 0.88
C ALA A 242 -7.38 -18.08 0.63
N TRP A 243 -6.52 -17.45 -0.17
CA TRP A 243 -6.67 -16.04 -0.55
C TRP A 243 -7.94 -15.81 -1.37
N ARG A 244 -8.24 -16.68 -2.35
CA ARG A 244 -9.51 -16.60 -3.10
C ARG A 244 -10.73 -16.77 -2.19
N THR A 245 -10.66 -17.69 -1.22
CA THR A 245 -11.72 -17.92 -0.23
C THR A 245 -11.95 -16.67 0.64
N ALA A 246 -10.88 -16.02 1.09
CA ALA A 246 -10.97 -14.79 1.88
C ALA A 246 -11.68 -13.65 1.13
N LEU A 247 -11.50 -13.58 -0.19
CA LEU A 247 -12.10 -12.55 -1.04
C LEU A 247 -13.53 -12.87 -1.48
N ASP A 248 -14.09 -14.03 -1.13
CA ASP A 248 -15.47 -14.37 -1.49
C ASP A 248 -16.45 -13.44 -0.75
N PRO A 249 -17.33 -12.70 -1.46
CA PRO A 249 -18.29 -11.82 -0.83
C PRO A 249 -19.34 -12.54 0.04
N LYS A 250 -19.48 -13.86 -0.05
CA LYS A 250 -20.37 -14.66 0.79
C LYS A 250 -19.72 -15.04 2.13
N GLY A 251 -18.39 -14.94 2.26
CA GLY A 251 -17.67 -15.16 3.51
C GLY A 251 -17.78 -13.98 4.49
N GLU A 252 -17.33 -14.17 5.72
CA GLU A 252 -17.35 -13.12 6.77
C GLU A 252 -16.10 -12.23 6.72
N TRP A 253 -15.02 -12.66 6.06
CA TRP A 253 -13.76 -11.91 5.99
C TRP A 253 -13.92 -10.53 5.34
N ILE A 254 -14.49 -10.45 4.13
CA ILE A 254 -14.70 -9.16 3.44
C ILE A 254 -15.60 -8.21 4.24
N PRO A 255 -16.79 -8.62 4.71
CA PRO A 255 -17.62 -7.77 5.56
C PRO A 255 -16.90 -7.25 6.80
N ALA A 256 -16.07 -8.07 7.46
CA ALA A 256 -15.29 -7.67 8.61
C ALA A 256 -14.25 -6.59 8.25
N VAL A 257 -13.48 -6.81 7.19
CA VAL A 257 -12.48 -5.85 6.71
C VAL A 257 -13.13 -4.54 6.24
N LEU A 258 -14.26 -4.59 5.55
CA LEU A 258 -15.00 -3.39 5.14
C LEU A 258 -15.52 -2.58 6.34
N ARG A 259 -15.96 -3.24 7.42
CA ARG A 259 -16.36 -2.57 8.67
C ARG A 259 -15.18 -1.86 9.33
N ALA A 260 -14.05 -2.55 9.48
CA ALA A 260 -12.84 -1.97 10.04
C ALA A 260 -12.34 -0.78 9.19
N ALA A 261 -12.39 -0.92 7.86
CA ALA A 261 -12.01 0.15 6.94
C ALA A 261 -12.95 1.36 7.02
N ASP A 262 -14.26 1.16 7.20
CA ASP A 262 -15.19 2.29 7.42
C ASP A 262 -14.95 2.98 8.76
N MET A 263 -14.72 2.23 9.84
CA MET A 263 -14.31 2.81 11.14
C MET A 263 -13.04 3.65 11.01
N ARG A 264 -12.03 3.13 10.30
CA ARG A 264 -10.80 3.87 10.01
C ARG A 264 -11.09 5.15 9.23
N LEU A 265 -11.93 5.06 8.20
CA LEU A 265 -12.30 6.21 7.37
C LEU A 265 -13.05 7.27 8.19
N GLU A 266 -13.95 6.88 9.09
CA GLU A 266 -14.63 7.79 10.00
C GLU A 266 -13.66 8.52 10.94
N GLU A 267 -12.65 7.82 11.48
CA GLU A 267 -11.61 8.45 12.29
C GLU A 267 -10.82 9.48 11.47
N VAL A 268 -10.37 9.12 10.26
CA VAL A 268 -9.68 10.05 9.36
C VAL A 268 -10.56 11.27 9.05
N ARG A 269 -11.87 11.06 8.86
CA ARG A 269 -12.83 12.12 8.55
C ARG A 269 -13.07 13.12 9.67
N ARG A 270 -12.69 12.81 10.92
CA ARG A 270 -12.69 13.81 12.01
C ARG A 270 -11.71 14.96 11.74
N ALA A 271 -10.58 14.66 11.10
CA ALA A 271 -9.57 15.65 10.74
C ALA A 271 -9.67 16.10 9.27
N VAL A 272 -10.10 15.22 8.38
CA VAL A 272 -10.20 15.45 6.93
C VAL A 272 -11.63 15.11 6.46
N PRO A 273 -12.60 16.04 6.59
CA PRO A 273 -14.04 15.74 6.47
C PRO A 273 -14.51 15.11 5.16
N ASP A 274 -13.77 15.35 4.07
CA ASP A 274 -14.05 14.86 2.73
C ASP A 274 -13.21 13.63 2.34
N ALA A 275 -12.46 13.02 3.27
CA ALA A 275 -11.67 11.84 2.99
C ALA A 275 -12.54 10.71 2.42
N GLY A 276 -12.05 10.09 1.35
CA GLY A 276 -12.69 9.00 0.62
C GLY A 276 -11.98 7.66 0.81
N GLY A 277 -12.73 6.59 0.62
CA GLY A 277 -12.27 5.21 0.62
C GLY A 277 -12.39 4.58 -0.77
N LEU A 278 -11.46 3.70 -1.13
CA LEU A 278 -11.49 2.92 -2.37
C LEU A 278 -11.36 1.42 -2.07
N VAL A 279 -12.30 0.63 -2.59
CA VAL A 279 -12.21 -0.83 -2.61
C VAL A 279 -11.83 -1.29 -4.01
N ILE A 280 -10.73 -2.04 -4.11
CA ILE A 280 -10.25 -2.62 -5.37
C ILE A 280 -10.71 -4.08 -5.43
N ALA A 281 -11.69 -4.36 -6.28
CA ALA A 281 -12.26 -5.69 -6.46
C ALA A 281 -11.62 -6.45 -7.64
N SER A 282 -11.59 -7.77 -7.54
CA SER A 282 -11.09 -8.66 -8.61
C SER A 282 -11.89 -8.60 -9.91
N ASN A 283 -13.22 -8.48 -9.81
CA ASN A 283 -14.13 -8.51 -10.96
C ASN A 283 -15.43 -7.74 -10.66
N GLN A 284 -16.28 -7.54 -11.68
CA GLN A 284 -17.52 -6.77 -11.56
C GLN A 284 -18.57 -7.39 -10.64
N GLU A 285 -18.60 -8.72 -10.54
CA GLU A 285 -19.52 -9.41 -9.62
C GLU A 285 -19.15 -9.09 -8.17
N HIS A 286 -17.88 -9.25 -7.83
CA HIS A 286 -17.32 -8.94 -6.51
C HIS A 286 -17.49 -7.44 -6.20
N ALA A 287 -17.22 -6.53 -7.14
CA ALA A 287 -17.42 -5.11 -6.93
C ALA A 287 -18.87 -4.76 -6.55
N ARG A 288 -19.85 -5.31 -7.29
CA ARG A 288 -21.27 -5.11 -6.96
C ARG A 288 -21.63 -5.72 -5.61
N ALA A 289 -21.02 -6.84 -5.24
CA ALA A 289 -21.26 -7.48 -3.94
C ALA A 289 -20.66 -6.68 -2.77
N TYR A 290 -19.40 -6.24 -2.88
CA TYR A 290 -18.75 -5.38 -1.90
C TYR A 290 -19.48 -4.05 -1.73
N ALA A 291 -20.02 -3.49 -2.83
CA ALA A 291 -20.85 -2.29 -2.76
C ALA A 291 -22.14 -2.49 -1.95
N ARG A 292 -22.77 -3.67 -2.02
CA ARG A 292 -23.93 -4.01 -1.17
C ARG A 292 -23.53 -4.09 0.29
N HIS A 293 -22.40 -4.73 0.60
CA HIS A 293 -21.86 -4.80 1.97
C HIS A 293 -21.58 -3.40 2.53
N LEU A 294 -20.91 -2.54 1.77
CA LEU A 294 -20.68 -1.15 2.17
C LEU A 294 -21.97 -0.37 2.38
N ARG A 295 -23.01 -0.60 1.57
CA ARG A 295 -24.32 0.02 1.79
C ARG A 295 -24.96 -0.44 3.10
N LEU A 296 -24.81 -1.71 3.46
CA LEU A 296 -25.31 -2.24 4.74
C LEU A 296 -24.54 -1.65 5.93
N ILE A 297 -23.22 -1.48 5.79
CA ILE A 297 -22.35 -0.94 6.84
C ILE A 297 -22.60 0.56 7.04
N THR A 298 -22.63 1.33 5.94
CA THR A 298 -22.62 2.81 5.99
C THR A 298 -24.00 3.44 5.86
N GLY A 299 -25.02 2.66 5.47
CA GLY A 299 -26.36 3.15 5.13
C GLY A 299 -26.45 3.86 3.76
N LYS A 300 -25.33 4.15 3.09
CA LYS A 300 -25.28 4.84 1.78
C LYS A 300 -24.64 3.95 0.72
N ALA A 301 -25.20 3.95 -0.50
CA ALA A 301 -24.60 3.22 -1.61
C ALA A 301 -23.27 3.88 -2.03
N PRO A 302 -22.18 3.11 -2.24
CA PRO A 302 -20.94 3.66 -2.76
C PRO A 302 -21.02 3.90 -4.28
N THR A 303 -20.12 4.74 -4.80
CA THR A 303 -19.94 4.91 -6.24
C THR A 303 -19.30 3.65 -6.82
N ILE A 304 -19.92 3.05 -7.85
CA ILE A 304 -19.38 1.86 -8.51
C ILE A 304 -18.80 2.26 -9.87
N VAL A 305 -17.53 1.92 -10.06
CA VAL A 305 -16.79 2.17 -11.30
C VAL A 305 -16.37 0.83 -11.90
N LEU A 306 -16.95 0.49 -13.03
CA LEU A 306 -16.65 -0.74 -13.76
C LEU A 306 -15.76 -0.39 -14.96
N SER A 307 -14.80 -1.26 -15.27
CA SER A 307 -13.77 -1.03 -16.31
C SER A 307 -14.33 -0.80 -17.72
N ASP A 308 -15.56 -1.25 -17.98
CA ASP A 308 -16.16 -1.30 -19.32
C ASP A 308 -17.20 -0.18 -19.54
N ASP A 309 -17.44 0.65 -18.52
CA ASP A 309 -18.41 1.76 -18.60
C ASP A 309 -17.77 2.96 -19.32
N ALA A 310 -18.39 3.42 -20.40
CA ALA A 310 -17.99 4.64 -21.11
C ALA A 310 -17.94 5.87 -20.18
N ASP A 311 -18.78 5.88 -19.14
CA ASP A 311 -18.93 6.96 -18.17
C ASP A 311 -18.03 6.78 -16.92
N ALA A 312 -17.11 5.80 -16.92
CA ALA A 312 -16.25 5.51 -15.76
C ALA A 312 -15.44 6.75 -15.31
N SER A 313 -14.88 7.50 -16.26
CA SER A 313 -14.10 8.71 -15.98
C SER A 313 -14.95 9.82 -15.35
N ASP A 314 -16.18 9.98 -15.82
CA ASP A 314 -17.11 10.98 -15.30
C ASP A 314 -17.55 10.65 -13.88
N ARG A 315 -17.84 9.37 -13.59
CA ARG A 315 -18.17 8.92 -12.23
C ARG A 315 -17.02 9.10 -11.25
N ILE A 316 -15.77 8.89 -11.69
CA ILE A 316 -14.61 9.12 -10.84
C ILE A 316 -14.44 10.62 -10.58
N SER A 317 -14.68 11.47 -11.58
CA SER A 317 -14.62 12.93 -11.43
C SER A 317 -15.72 13.44 -10.49
N GLU A 318 -16.96 12.97 -10.65
CA GLU A 318 -18.07 13.26 -9.75
C GLU A 318 -17.78 12.78 -8.31
N PHE A 319 -17.17 11.60 -8.16
CA PHE A 319 -16.72 11.13 -6.86
C PHE A 319 -15.60 12.00 -6.30
N ALA A 320 -14.65 12.46 -7.12
CA ALA A 320 -13.56 13.33 -6.67
C ALA A 320 -14.07 14.66 -6.12
N ASP A 321 -15.12 15.22 -6.70
CA ASP A 321 -15.73 16.49 -6.30
C ASP A 321 -16.80 16.36 -5.20
N SER A 322 -17.22 15.15 -4.85
CA SER A 322 -18.23 14.91 -3.81
C SER A 322 -17.63 14.72 -2.42
N THR A 323 -18.50 14.60 -1.41
CA THR A 323 -18.11 14.22 -0.03
C THR A 323 -18.37 12.74 0.27
N ASP A 324 -18.70 11.94 -0.74
CA ASP A 324 -19.11 10.55 -0.58
C ASP A 324 -17.97 9.72 0.01
N LYS A 325 -18.33 8.77 0.86
CA LYS A 325 -17.34 8.00 1.62
C LYS A 325 -16.60 7.00 0.74
N TRP A 326 -17.31 6.26 -0.12
CA TRP A 326 -16.75 5.06 -0.72
C TRP A 326 -16.93 4.99 -2.23
N MET A 327 -15.88 4.54 -2.90
CA MET A 327 -15.88 4.09 -4.28
C MET A 327 -15.45 2.62 -4.34
N VAL A 328 -16.12 1.82 -5.17
CA VAL A 328 -15.74 0.43 -5.45
C VAL A 328 -15.41 0.30 -6.92
N ALA A 329 -14.27 -0.29 -7.24
CA ALA A 329 -13.81 -0.42 -8.60
C ALA A 329 -13.23 -1.79 -8.93
N VAL A 330 -13.27 -2.14 -10.21
CA VAL A 330 -12.77 -3.41 -10.73
C VAL A 330 -11.49 -3.19 -11.50
N ARG A 331 -10.41 -3.86 -11.09
CA ARG A 331 -9.06 -3.66 -11.67
C ARG A 331 -8.83 -2.14 -11.87
N MET A 332 -8.10 -1.72 -12.90
CA MET A 332 -7.70 -0.31 -13.02
C MET A 332 -8.90 0.67 -13.02
N VAL A 333 -9.04 1.43 -11.92
CA VAL A 333 -9.73 2.73 -11.93
C VAL A 333 -8.95 3.60 -12.90
N SER A 334 -9.43 3.74 -14.15
CA SER A 334 -8.90 4.61 -15.21
C SER A 334 -7.52 5.22 -14.94
N GLU A 335 -6.46 4.63 -15.48
CA GLU A 335 -5.15 5.29 -15.59
C GLU A 335 -5.38 6.67 -16.23
N GLY A 336 -5.34 7.72 -15.40
CA GLY A 336 -5.60 9.09 -15.84
C GLY A 336 -6.42 9.94 -14.89
N VAL A 337 -7.38 9.40 -14.13
CA VAL A 337 -8.17 10.24 -13.20
C VAL A 337 -7.60 10.17 -11.79
N ASP A 338 -7.17 11.32 -11.26
CA ASP A 338 -6.62 11.44 -9.91
C ASP A 338 -7.71 11.78 -8.90
N VAL A 339 -7.70 11.10 -7.75
CA VAL A 339 -8.64 11.36 -6.65
C VAL A 339 -7.84 11.65 -5.36
N PRO A 340 -7.34 12.89 -5.19
CA PRO A 340 -6.45 13.22 -4.07
C PRO A 340 -7.07 13.03 -2.68
N ARG A 341 -8.40 12.97 -2.59
CA ARG A 341 -9.13 12.79 -1.32
C ARG A 341 -9.23 11.35 -0.84
N LEU A 342 -8.84 10.36 -1.66
CA LEU A 342 -8.71 8.98 -1.18
C LEU A 342 -7.77 8.97 0.02
N ALA A 343 -8.06 8.19 1.05
CA ALA A 343 -7.24 8.08 2.28
C ALA A 343 -7.26 6.66 2.85
N VAL A 344 -8.35 5.93 2.65
CA VAL A 344 -8.49 4.53 3.09
C VAL A 344 -8.65 3.61 1.88
N GLY A 345 -7.91 2.51 1.83
CA GLY A 345 -7.97 1.54 0.74
C GLY A 345 -8.29 0.14 1.25
N VAL A 346 -9.06 -0.64 0.49
CA VAL A 346 -9.23 -2.09 0.73
C VAL A 346 -8.76 -2.84 -0.51
N TYR A 347 -7.68 -3.61 -0.35
CA TYR A 347 -7.09 -4.42 -1.41
C TYR A 347 -7.82 -5.77 -1.50
N ALA A 348 -9.01 -5.77 -2.10
CA ALA A 348 -9.87 -6.94 -2.23
C ALA A 348 -9.66 -7.65 -3.58
N THR A 349 -8.40 -7.86 -3.96
CA THR A 349 -8.02 -8.55 -5.18
C THR A 349 -6.89 -9.56 -4.94
N ASN A 350 -6.80 -10.58 -5.80
CA ASN A 350 -5.79 -11.62 -5.76
C ASN A 350 -4.54 -11.29 -6.62
N ALA A 351 -4.46 -10.08 -7.17
CA ALA A 351 -3.27 -9.62 -7.89
C ALA A 351 -2.13 -9.34 -6.90
N SER A 352 -0.93 -9.86 -7.19
CA SER A 352 0.28 -9.66 -6.36
C SER A 352 1.48 -9.20 -7.18
N THR A 353 1.28 -8.73 -8.42
CA THR A 353 2.41 -8.22 -9.21
C THR A 353 2.89 -6.89 -8.61
N PRO A 354 4.22 -6.68 -8.50
CA PRO A 354 4.77 -5.44 -7.94
C PRO A 354 4.23 -4.18 -8.60
N LEU A 355 4.08 -4.19 -9.93
CA LEU A 355 3.56 -3.06 -10.71
C LEU A 355 2.13 -2.72 -10.31
N PHE A 356 1.23 -3.72 -10.33
CA PHE A 356 -0.17 -3.51 -9.98
C PHE A 356 -0.32 -3.01 -8.53
N PHE A 357 0.45 -3.58 -7.60
CA PHE A 357 0.46 -3.14 -6.21
C PHE A 357 0.92 -1.68 -6.10
N ALA A 358 2.05 -1.32 -6.72
CA ALA A 358 2.56 0.05 -6.68
C ALA A 358 1.60 1.07 -7.33
N GLN A 359 0.95 0.71 -8.44
CA GLN A 359 -0.09 1.54 -9.07
C GLN A 359 -1.32 1.69 -8.18
N ALA A 360 -1.77 0.61 -7.52
CA ALA A 360 -2.88 0.65 -6.58
C ALA A 360 -2.57 1.55 -5.38
N ILE A 361 -1.40 1.39 -4.76
CA ILE A 361 -0.99 2.19 -3.61
C ILE A 361 -0.70 3.64 -4.00
N GLY A 362 -0.16 3.89 -5.19
CA GLY A 362 0.10 5.22 -5.74
C GLY A 362 -1.12 6.14 -5.81
N ARG A 363 -2.34 5.59 -5.70
CA ARG A 363 -3.60 6.35 -5.60
C ARG A 363 -3.83 6.96 -4.22
N TYR A 364 -3.18 6.41 -3.19
CA TYR A 364 -3.28 6.85 -1.80
C TYR A 364 -2.03 7.61 -1.32
N VAL A 365 -0.95 7.72 -2.09
CA VAL A 365 0.28 8.40 -1.62
C VAL A 365 0.24 9.92 -1.79
N ARG A 366 -0.66 10.45 -2.62
CA ARG A 366 -0.72 11.89 -2.89
C ARG A 366 -1.19 12.64 -1.64
N ALA A 367 -0.39 13.59 -1.18
CA ALA A 367 -0.73 14.44 -0.05
C ALA A 367 -1.41 15.72 -0.52
N ARG A 368 -2.58 16.06 0.05
CA ARG A 368 -3.20 17.38 -0.15
C ARG A 368 -2.70 18.39 0.87
N ARG A 369 -2.43 17.91 2.08
CA ARG A 369 -1.88 18.67 3.21
C ARG A 369 -0.77 17.88 3.86
N ARG A 370 0.21 18.60 4.43
CA ARG A 370 1.31 17.99 5.15
C ARG A 370 0.77 17.23 6.37
N GLY A 371 1.27 16.02 6.58
CA GLY A 371 0.88 15.16 7.70
C GLY A 371 -0.39 14.36 7.46
N GLU A 372 -1.06 14.42 6.31
CA GLU A 372 -2.10 13.41 6.03
C GLU A 372 -1.49 12.00 6.06
N THR A 373 -2.25 10.99 6.50
CA THR A 373 -1.85 9.58 6.43
C THR A 373 -2.82 8.81 5.54
N ALA A 374 -2.32 7.78 4.84
CA ALA A 374 -3.16 6.79 4.19
C ALA A 374 -3.17 5.47 4.98
N THR A 375 -4.25 4.71 4.85
CA THR A 375 -4.33 3.36 5.42
C THR A 375 -4.87 2.39 4.39
N VAL A 376 -4.17 1.29 4.14
CA VAL A 376 -4.59 0.27 3.17
C VAL A 376 -4.70 -1.08 3.86
N PHE A 377 -5.89 -1.67 3.78
CA PHE A 377 -6.21 -2.99 4.32
C PHE A 377 -5.82 -4.04 3.29
N ILE A 378 -4.99 -5.01 3.71
CA ILE A 378 -4.47 -6.07 2.85
C ILE A 378 -4.67 -7.45 3.50
N PRO A 379 -4.92 -8.51 2.73
CA PRO A 379 -4.80 -9.88 3.22
C PRO A 379 -3.38 -10.18 3.72
N SER A 380 -3.26 -10.91 4.82
CA SER A 380 -1.97 -11.39 5.36
C SER A 380 -1.45 -12.55 4.51
N VAL A 381 -0.90 -12.21 3.35
CA VAL A 381 -0.26 -13.15 2.43
C VAL A 381 1.15 -12.68 2.12
N VAL A 382 2.10 -13.62 2.11
CA VAL A 382 3.54 -13.33 1.95
C VAL A 382 3.84 -12.42 0.75
N PRO A 383 3.24 -12.62 -0.45
CA PRO A 383 3.49 -11.72 -1.58
C PRO A 383 3.14 -10.25 -1.29
N LEU A 384 1.98 -9.99 -0.68
CA LEU A 384 1.57 -8.62 -0.36
C LEU A 384 2.38 -8.01 0.78
N LEU A 385 2.66 -8.79 1.83
CA LEU A 385 3.47 -8.34 2.96
C LEU A 385 4.90 -7.97 2.50
N THR A 386 5.47 -8.74 1.57
CA THR A 386 6.78 -8.46 0.98
C THR A 386 6.78 -7.17 0.17
N LEU A 387 5.72 -6.92 -0.61
CA LEU A 387 5.57 -5.68 -1.37
C LEU A 387 5.35 -4.46 -0.48
N ALA A 388 4.51 -4.60 0.56
CA ALA A 388 4.27 -3.55 1.54
C ALA A 388 5.55 -3.19 2.31
N GLY A 389 6.28 -4.18 2.83
CA GLY A 389 7.56 -3.95 3.52
C GLY A 389 8.66 -3.42 2.61
N GLY A 390 8.60 -3.73 1.31
CA GLY A 390 9.54 -3.25 0.31
C GLY A 390 9.23 -1.86 -0.26
N MET A 391 8.11 -1.23 0.10
CA MET A 391 7.65 0.03 -0.53
C MET A 391 8.58 1.22 -0.29
N GLU A 392 9.22 1.27 0.87
CA GLU A 392 10.18 2.34 1.23
C GLU A 392 11.62 2.01 0.78
N VAL A 393 11.88 0.74 0.46
CA VAL A 393 13.18 0.30 -0.04
C VAL A 393 13.27 0.64 -1.53
N GLU A 394 14.17 1.55 -1.87
CA GLU A 394 14.52 1.83 -3.26
C GLU A 394 14.95 0.53 -3.94
N ARG A 395 14.18 0.09 -4.95
CA ARG A 395 14.51 -1.08 -5.74
C ARG A 395 14.52 -0.69 -7.19
N ASP A 396 15.69 -0.79 -7.80
CA ASP A 396 15.86 -0.76 -9.25
C ASP A 396 15.23 -2.01 -9.88
N HIS A 397 14.78 -1.88 -11.13
CA HIS A 397 14.23 -3.00 -11.89
C HIS A 397 15.32 -4.01 -12.19
N ALA A 398 15.10 -5.31 -11.95
CA ALA A 398 15.97 -6.40 -12.39
C ALA A 398 15.37 -7.13 -13.61
N LEU A 399 16.17 -7.34 -14.66
CA LEU A 399 15.85 -8.09 -15.88
C LEU A 399 16.09 -9.59 -15.74
N ASP A 400 17.09 -10.00 -14.96
CA ASP A 400 17.46 -11.40 -14.80
C ASP A 400 17.08 -11.91 -13.39
N ARG A 401 16.77 -13.21 -13.27
CA ARG A 401 16.57 -13.86 -11.97
C ARG A 401 17.88 -14.53 -11.55
N PRO A 402 18.23 -14.59 -10.25
CA PRO A 402 19.43 -15.26 -9.80
C PRO A 402 19.38 -16.72 -10.25
N LYS A 403 20.41 -17.17 -10.97
CA LYS A 403 20.59 -18.58 -11.31
C LYS A 403 20.74 -19.35 -10.00
N ARG A 404 19.77 -20.20 -9.67
CA ARG A 404 20.00 -21.25 -8.67
C ARG A 404 20.88 -22.30 -9.34
N ASP A 405 22.08 -22.46 -8.83
CA ASP A 405 22.98 -23.56 -9.20
C ASP A 405 22.33 -24.88 -8.77
N GLU A 406 21.60 -25.50 -9.70
CA GLU A 406 21.41 -26.94 -9.92
C GLU A 406 20.30 -27.10 -10.96
N ALA A 407 20.71 -27.22 -12.22
CA ALA A 407 19.80 -27.45 -13.34
C ALA A 407 19.13 -28.83 -13.22
N SER A 408 17.84 -28.86 -12.90
CA SER A 408 16.96 -29.97 -13.28
C SER A 408 16.40 -29.69 -14.67
N GLU A 409 16.48 -30.68 -15.58
CA GLU A 409 16.10 -30.61 -17.00
C GLU A 409 14.60 -30.34 -17.29
N ASP A 410 13.81 -29.92 -16.30
CA ASP A 410 12.41 -29.50 -16.46
C ASP A 410 12.22 -27.96 -16.53
N ASP A 411 13.29 -27.17 -16.40
CA ASP A 411 13.20 -25.69 -16.21
C ASP A 411 13.31 -24.86 -17.50
N MET A 412 12.82 -25.39 -18.63
CA MET A 412 12.85 -24.71 -19.94
C MET A 412 11.45 -24.49 -20.56
N TRP A 413 10.43 -24.37 -19.73
CA TRP A 413 9.13 -23.79 -20.08
C TRP A 413 8.38 -23.38 -18.80
N ASN A 414 8.50 -22.13 -18.37
CA ASN A 414 7.73 -21.66 -17.21
C ASN A 414 6.37 -21.08 -17.67
N PRO A 415 5.25 -21.74 -17.34
CA PRO A 415 3.91 -21.36 -17.80
C PRO A 415 3.42 -20.01 -17.29
N GLU A 416 4.12 -19.28 -16.40
CA GLU A 416 3.67 -17.95 -15.92
C GLU A 416 3.53 -16.92 -17.05
N ASP A 417 4.42 -16.89 -18.04
CA ASP A 417 4.34 -15.95 -19.18
C ASP A 417 3.23 -16.34 -20.16
N ALA A 418 3.04 -17.65 -20.35
CA ALA A 418 1.91 -18.19 -21.09
C ALA A 418 0.59 -17.99 -20.31
N LEU A 419 0.60 -18.00 -18.98
CA LEU A 419 -0.55 -17.80 -18.09
C LEU A 419 -0.94 -16.34 -17.96
N VAL A 420 -0.03 -15.37 -18.12
CA VAL A 420 -0.40 -13.95 -18.23
C VAL A 420 -1.01 -13.67 -19.61
N ALA A 421 -0.45 -14.25 -20.67
CA ALA A 421 -1.00 -14.14 -22.02
C ALA A 421 -2.25 -15.02 -22.27
N ALA A 422 -2.45 -16.09 -21.49
CA ALA A 422 -3.62 -16.95 -21.46
C ALA A 422 -4.69 -16.41 -20.50
N ALA A 423 -4.35 -15.86 -19.33
CA ALA A 423 -5.30 -15.13 -18.49
C ALA A 423 -5.90 -13.93 -19.24
N ASN A 424 -5.11 -13.26 -20.10
CA ASN A 424 -5.60 -12.18 -20.97
C ASN A 424 -6.39 -12.70 -22.20
N ARG A 425 -6.32 -13.98 -22.58
CA ARG A 425 -7.04 -14.57 -23.72
C ARG A 425 -8.22 -15.46 -23.34
N GLU A 426 -8.20 -16.09 -22.17
CA GLU A 426 -9.17 -17.09 -21.71
C GLU A 426 -10.34 -16.50 -20.90
N GLU A 427 -10.31 -15.22 -20.47
CA GLU A 427 -11.44 -14.58 -19.78
C GLU A 427 -12.70 -14.37 -20.66
N LYS A 428 -12.65 -14.70 -21.97
CA LYS A 428 -13.85 -14.84 -22.82
C LYS A 428 -14.47 -16.26 -22.79
N ALA A 429 -13.86 -17.23 -22.10
CA ALA A 429 -14.27 -18.63 -22.12
C ALA A 429 -14.49 -19.27 -20.72
N SER A 430 -14.35 -18.52 -19.61
CA SER A 430 -14.40 -19.11 -18.26
C SER A 430 -15.77 -19.04 -17.55
N SER A 431 -16.88 -18.97 -18.29
CA SER A 431 -18.20 -19.29 -17.70
C SER A 431 -18.47 -20.80 -17.64
N ASP A 432 -17.70 -21.61 -18.37
CA ASP A 432 -18.08 -23.00 -18.69
C ASP A 432 -17.20 -24.08 -18.05
N LEU A 433 -16.29 -23.72 -17.15
CA LEU A 433 -15.45 -24.65 -16.36
C LEU A 433 -15.79 -24.59 -14.85
N LEU A 434 -17.06 -24.83 -14.55
CA LEU A 434 -17.59 -25.05 -13.20
C LEU A 434 -17.33 -26.50 -12.75
N SER A 435 -16.08 -26.82 -12.40
CA SER A 435 -15.77 -28.02 -11.59
C SER A 435 -15.54 -27.64 -10.12
N GLN A 436 -16.66 -27.45 -9.41
CA GLN A 436 -16.87 -27.58 -7.95
C GLN A 436 -15.75 -27.03 -7.03
N PHE A 437 -15.57 -25.71 -6.96
CA PHE A 437 -14.92 -25.04 -5.83
C PHE A 437 -16.03 -24.36 -5.00
N GLU A 438 -16.14 -24.70 -3.72
CA GLU A 438 -17.18 -24.15 -2.82
C GLU A 438 -16.54 -23.58 -1.55
N VAL A 439 -16.85 -22.33 -1.22
CA VAL A 439 -16.41 -21.71 0.03
C VAL A 439 -17.29 -22.20 1.17
N LEU A 440 -16.67 -22.76 2.21
CA LEU A 440 -17.36 -23.28 3.40
C LEU A 440 -17.36 -22.26 4.54
N GLY A 441 -16.29 -21.47 4.68
CA GLY A 441 -16.18 -20.44 5.70
C GLY A 441 -14.92 -19.60 5.57
N ALA A 442 -14.99 -18.36 6.05
CA ALA A 442 -13.87 -17.43 6.12
C ALA A 442 -14.11 -16.45 7.27
N ASP A 443 -13.39 -16.60 8.38
CA ASP A 443 -13.32 -15.59 9.45
C ASP A 443 -12.17 -14.61 9.20
N ALA A 444 -12.22 -13.45 9.85
CA ALA A 444 -11.14 -12.46 9.82
C ALA A 444 -10.58 -12.23 11.22
N GLU A 445 -9.25 -12.11 11.29
CA GLU A 445 -8.51 -11.71 12.47
C GLU A 445 -7.53 -10.60 12.07
N PHE A 446 -7.39 -9.57 12.91
CA PHE A 446 -6.38 -8.54 12.71
C PHE A 446 -5.00 -9.15 12.97
N ASP A 447 -4.06 -9.01 12.04
CA ASP A 447 -2.73 -9.62 12.16
C ASP A 447 -1.70 -8.59 12.63
N GLY A 448 -1.69 -7.41 12.01
CA GLY A 448 -0.83 -6.32 12.44
C GLY A 448 -0.86 -5.10 11.51
N VAL A 449 0.05 -4.17 11.79
CA VAL A 449 0.32 -2.99 10.95
C VAL A 449 1.73 -3.07 10.40
N LEU A 450 1.90 -2.85 9.10
CA LEU A 450 3.20 -2.66 8.47
C LEU A 450 3.40 -1.17 8.15
N PHE A 451 4.53 -0.63 8.61
CA PHE A 451 4.94 0.76 8.40
C PHE A 451 6.47 0.88 8.51
N ASP A 452 7.12 1.62 7.60
CA ASP A 452 8.58 1.82 7.59
C ASP A 452 9.38 0.51 7.63
N GLY A 453 8.96 -0.47 6.81
CA GLY A 453 9.55 -1.82 6.74
C GLY A 453 9.41 -2.67 8.01
N ALA A 454 8.79 -2.14 9.08
CA ALA A 454 8.56 -2.82 10.34
C ALA A 454 7.11 -3.30 10.47
N ALA A 455 6.94 -4.46 11.10
CA ALA A 455 5.64 -5.00 11.48
C ALA A 455 5.35 -4.75 12.97
N TRP A 456 4.13 -4.32 13.27
CA TRP A 456 3.64 -3.94 14.59
C TRP A 456 2.36 -4.72 14.92
N GLY A 457 2.12 -5.04 16.19
CA GLY A 457 0.97 -5.85 16.64
C GLY A 457 1.32 -7.33 16.85
N ALA A 458 0.43 -8.06 17.53
CA ALA A 458 0.65 -9.46 17.91
C ALA A 458 -0.51 -10.41 17.52
N GLY A 459 -1.31 -10.04 16.52
CA GLY A 459 -2.53 -10.75 16.16
C GLY A 459 -3.66 -10.56 17.19
N ALA A 460 -4.85 -10.15 16.74
CA ALA A 460 -6.01 -9.91 17.59
C ALA A 460 -7.33 -10.24 16.89
N GLU A 461 -8.36 -10.56 17.68
CA GLU A 461 -9.71 -10.73 17.15
C GLU A 461 -10.27 -9.40 16.61
N VAL A 462 -11.06 -9.46 15.54
CA VAL A 462 -11.76 -8.29 14.99
C VAL A 462 -12.79 -7.79 16.00
N GLY A 463 -12.76 -6.49 16.28
CA GLY A 463 -13.54 -5.80 17.31
C GLY A 463 -12.82 -5.66 18.65
N SER A 464 -11.63 -6.24 18.83
CA SER A 464 -10.85 -6.14 20.06
C SER A 464 -10.36 -4.72 20.36
N GLU A 465 -10.02 -4.45 21.62
CA GLU A 465 -9.41 -3.18 22.05
C GLU A 465 -8.09 -2.92 21.29
N GLU A 466 -7.31 -3.98 21.05
CA GLU A 466 -6.06 -3.91 20.27
C GLU A 466 -6.30 -3.44 18.83
N GLU A 467 -7.26 -4.01 18.11
CA GLU A 467 -7.59 -3.54 16.76
C GLU A 467 -8.10 -2.09 16.79
N GLN A 468 -8.99 -1.76 17.73
CA GLN A 468 -9.57 -0.42 17.86
C GLN A 468 -8.52 0.65 18.11
N GLU A 469 -7.45 0.35 18.85
CA GLU A 469 -6.32 1.24 19.00
C GLU A 469 -5.71 1.57 17.64
N TYR A 470 -5.33 0.56 16.83
CA TYR A 470 -4.75 0.76 15.49
C TYR A 470 -5.71 1.47 14.53
N LEU A 471 -7.01 1.16 14.55
CA LEU A 471 -8.01 1.86 13.75
C LEU A 471 -8.16 3.34 14.17
N GLY A 472 -7.93 3.65 15.44
CA GLY A 472 -8.00 4.99 16.03
C GLY A 472 -6.80 5.90 15.79
N ILE A 473 -5.82 5.51 14.95
CA ILE A 473 -4.66 6.36 14.63
C ILE A 473 -5.16 7.67 13.98
N PRO A 474 -4.81 8.88 14.47
CA PRO A 474 -5.24 10.11 13.82
C PRO A 474 -4.87 10.18 12.33
N GLY A 475 -5.77 10.73 11.51
CA GLY A 475 -5.54 10.87 10.06
C GLY A 475 -4.52 11.96 9.66
N LEU A 476 -4.09 12.77 10.63
CA LEU A 476 -3.09 13.83 10.48
C LEU A 476 -1.88 13.56 11.39
N LEU A 477 -0.91 12.79 10.91
CA LEU A 477 0.38 12.52 11.53
C LEU A 477 1.49 12.50 10.47
N ASP A 478 2.65 13.08 10.78
CA ASP A 478 3.85 12.86 9.99
C ASP A 478 4.47 11.46 10.26
N ALA A 479 5.44 11.05 9.44
CA ALA A 479 6.03 9.72 9.53
C ALA A 479 6.69 9.44 10.90
N ASP A 480 7.39 10.42 11.47
CA ASP A 480 8.07 10.29 12.77
C ASP A 480 7.05 10.15 13.91
N GLN A 481 5.94 10.87 13.85
CA GLN A 481 4.83 10.76 14.78
C GLN A 481 4.15 9.38 14.69
N VAL A 482 3.93 8.86 13.47
CA VAL A 482 3.39 7.50 13.28
C VAL A 482 4.32 6.47 13.90
N THR A 483 5.63 6.51 13.61
CA THR A 483 6.62 5.58 14.19
C THR A 483 6.64 5.66 15.71
N THR A 484 6.60 6.88 16.27
CA THR A 484 6.60 7.08 17.73
C THR A 484 5.34 6.49 18.37
N LEU A 485 4.17 6.70 17.75
CA LEU A 485 2.90 6.17 18.22
C LEU A 485 2.88 4.63 18.19
N LEU A 486 3.33 4.03 17.09
CA LEU A 486 3.38 2.57 16.94
C LEU A 486 4.35 1.92 17.95
N ARG A 487 5.50 2.54 18.20
CA ARG A 487 6.45 2.11 19.24
C ARG A 487 5.85 2.13 20.64
N ALA A 488 5.16 3.21 20.99
CA ALA A 488 4.53 3.34 22.29
C ALA A 488 3.50 2.22 22.51
N ARG A 489 2.63 1.98 21.51
CA ARG A 489 1.60 0.94 21.58
C ARG A 489 2.17 -0.47 21.66
N GLN A 490 3.21 -0.79 20.89
CA GLN A 490 3.86 -2.10 20.99
C GLN A 490 4.47 -2.32 22.38
N ALA A 491 5.05 -1.29 22.99
CA ALA A 491 5.59 -1.38 24.34
C ALA A 491 4.48 -1.66 25.37
N ASP A 492 3.33 -0.97 25.25
CA ASP A 492 2.17 -1.16 26.11
C ASP A 492 1.56 -2.57 25.95
N GLN A 493 1.46 -3.07 24.72
CA GLN A 493 1.02 -4.44 24.43
C GLN A 493 1.93 -5.50 25.06
N VAL A 494 3.25 -5.37 24.87
CA VAL A 494 4.22 -6.30 25.46
C VAL A 494 4.14 -6.26 26.99
N ALA A 495 3.91 -5.10 27.59
CA ALA A 495 3.69 -4.97 29.03
C ALA A 495 2.37 -5.64 29.48
N ALA A 496 1.28 -5.45 28.75
CA ALA A 496 -0.01 -6.07 29.01
C ALA A 496 0.05 -7.60 28.89
N GLN A 497 0.65 -8.13 27.82
CA GLN A 497 0.83 -9.57 27.63
C GLN A 497 1.69 -10.19 28.73
N LYS A 498 2.78 -9.54 29.15
CA LYS A 498 3.59 -9.98 30.30
C LYS A 498 2.75 -10.07 31.58
N LYS A 499 1.88 -9.08 31.82
CA LYS A 499 0.98 -9.05 32.99
C LYS A 499 -0.05 -10.18 32.93
N THR A 500 -0.68 -10.40 31.78
CA THR A 500 -1.66 -11.48 31.57
C THR A 500 -1.02 -12.86 31.73
N ARG A 501 0.16 -13.08 31.14
CA ARG A 501 0.90 -14.34 31.26
C ARG A 501 1.36 -14.61 32.68
N ALA A 502 1.77 -13.58 33.43
CA ALA A 502 2.07 -13.70 34.85
C ALA A 502 0.82 -14.07 35.67
N ALA A 503 -0.32 -13.44 35.39
CA ALA A 503 -1.60 -13.75 36.04
C ALA A 503 -2.09 -15.18 35.72
N GLN A 504 -1.93 -15.64 34.48
CA GLN A 504 -2.29 -16.99 34.07
C GLN A 504 -1.38 -18.05 34.69
N LYS A 505 -0.07 -17.80 34.72
CA LYS A 505 0.89 -18.66 35.44
C LYS A 505 0.54 -18.76 36.93
N MET A 506 0.17 -17.66 37.58
CA MET A 506 -0.32 -17.70 38.95
C MET A 506 -1.64 -18.49 39.09
N ARG A 507 -2.55 -18.43 38.10
CA ARG A 507 -3.79 -19.23 38.13
C ARG A 507 -3.51 -20.73 37.95
N GLU A 508 -2.57 -21.08 37.07
CA GLU A 508 -2.15 -22.46 36.82
C GLU A 508 -1.38 -23.06 38.00
N GLU A 509 -0.46 -22.29 38.62
CA GLU A 509 0.22 -22.68 39.87
C GLU A 509 -0.77 -22.89 41.03
N ASN A 510 -1.91 -22.20 41.00
CA ASN A 510 -2.99 -22.33 41.99
C ASN A 510 -4.08 -23.32 41.56
N ALA A 511 -4.00 -23.94 40.38
CA ALA A 511 -4.96 -24.91 39.91
C ALA A 511 -4.79 -26.24 40.66
N GLY A 512 -5.86 -26.68 41.35
CA GLY A 512 -5.87 -27.94 42.13
C GLY A 512 -5.78 -27.76 43.65
N ILE A 513 -5.54 -26.54 44.15
CA ILE A 513 -5.65 -26.26 45.59
C ILE A 513 -7.02 -25.63 45.86
N PRO A 514 -7.88 -26.22 46.72
CA PRO A 514 -9.14 -25.61 47.08
C PRO A 514 -8.89 -24.20 47.63
N ALA A 515 -9.54 -23.18 47.07
CA ALA A 515 -9.32 -21.77 47.42
C ALA A 515 -9.42 -21.50 48.94
N HIS A 516 -10.23 -22.29 49.66
CA HIS A 516 -10.33 -22.23 51.12
C HIS A 516 -9.05 -22.70 51.85
N LYS A 517 -8.32 -23.70 51.32
CA LYS A 517 -7.05 -24.20 51.90
C LYS A 517 -5.92 -23.20 51.69
N LEU A 518 -5.84 -22.61 50.49
CA LEU A 518 -4.81 -21.62 50.15
C LEU A 518 -5.02 -20.34 51.00
N ARG A 519 -6.27 -19.87 51.10
CA ARG A 519 -6.65 -18.77 51.99
C ARG A 519 -6.38 -19.08 53.46
N ALA A 520 -6.67 -20.29 53.94
CA ALA A 520 -6.38 -20.69 55.32
C ALA A 520 -4.87 -20.70 55.62
N ALA A 521 -4.05 -21.21 54.69
CA ALA A 521 -2.59 -21.20 54.82
C ALA A 521 -2.03 -19.78 54.90
N LYS A 522 -2.48 -18.89 53.99
CA LYS A 522 -2.07 -17.47 53.99
C LYS A 522 -2.56 -16.72 55.23
N ARG A 523 -3.76 -17.00 55.75
CA ARG A 523 -4.22 -16.44 57.03
C ARG A 523 -3.33 -16.86 58.20
N LYS A 524 -2.92 -18.14 58.23
CA LYS A 524 -2.03 -18.67 59.26
C LYS A 524 -0.63 -18.03 59.18
N GLU A 525 -0.12 -17.83 57.97
CA GLU A 525 1.13 -17.11 57.72
C GLU A 525 1.06 -15.65 58.19
N LEU A 526 0.00 -14.92 57.81
CA LEU A 526 -0.21 -13.54 58.26
C LEU A 526 -0.33 -13.45 59.78
N GLN A 527 -1.08 -14.34 60.43
CA GLN A 527 -1.20 -14.38 61.89
C GLN A 527 0.15 -14.62 62.57
N HIS A 528 0.98 -15.50 62.02
CA HIS A 528 2.31 -15.75 62.54
C HIS A 528 3.20 -14.51 62.43
N LEU A 529 3.24 -13.87 61.26
CA LEU A 529 4.03 -12.65 61.06
C LEU A 529 3.56 -11.49 61.93
N VAL A 530 2.24 -11.30 62.10
CA VAL A 530 1.67 -10.28 62.99
C VAL A 530 2.07 -10.56 64.45
N SER A 531 2.05 -11.82 64.88
CA SER A 531 2.48 -12.21 66.23
C SER A 531 3.96 -11.91 66.45
N THR A 532 4.80 -12.21 65.46
CA THR A 532 6.25 -11.92 65.52
C THR A 532 6.52 -10.42 65.51
N TRP A 533 5.78 -9.64 64.70
CA TRP A 533 5.92 -8.20 64.64
C TRP A 533 5.43 -7.53 65.94
N SER A 534 4.33 -8.01 66.51
CA SER A 534 3.80 -7.53 67.79
C SER A 534 4.83 -7.70 68.93
N ARG A 535 5.50 -8.85 69.01
CA ARG A 535 6.57 -9.07 70.00
C ARG A 535 7.77 -8.15 69.78
N ARG A 536 8.09 -7.80 68.54
CA ARG A 536 9.24 -6.95 68.20
C ARG A 536 8.95 -5.45 68.39
N SER A 537 7.75 -5.01 68.05
CA SER A 537 7.35 -3.59 68.03
C SER A 537 6.61 -3.13 69.30
N GLY A 538 6.09 -4.06 70.10
CA GLY A 538 5.22 -3.76 71.24
C GLY A 538 3.79 -3.36 70.85
N GLU A 539 3.47 -3.28 69.55
CA GLU A 539 2.13 -2.93 69.08
C GLU A 539 1.14 -4.09 69.28
N THR A 540 -0.12 -3.76 69.60
CA THR A 540 -1.18 -4.78 69.68
C THR A 540 -1.53 -5.34 68.30
N HIS A 541 -2.02 -6.58 68.24
CA HIS A 541 -2.47 -7.20 66.99
C HIS A 541 -3.55 -6.36 66.29
N ALA A 542 -4.44 -5.72 67.06
CA ALA A 542 -5.50 -4.87 66.52
C ALA A 542 -4.91 -3.64 65.79
N THR A 543 -3.90 -3.00 66.37
CA THR A 543 -3.19 -1.86 65.77
C THR A 543 -2.50 -2.26 64.47
N ILE A 544 -1.80 -3.40 64.47
CA ILE A 544 -1.10 -3.93 63.29
C ILE A 544 -2.08 -4.23 62.16
N HIS A 545 -3.18 -4.93 62.45
CA HIS A 545 -4.21 -5.22 61.45
C HIS A 545 -4.91 -3.96 60.94
N SER A 546 -5.13 -2.96 61.80
CA SER A 546 -5.68 -1.66 61.40
C SER A 546 -4.75 -0.94 60.42
N ARG A 547 -3.44 -0.91 60.71
CA ARG A 547 -2.45 -0.27 59.84
C ARG A 547 -2.29 -1.00 58.51
N LEU A 548 -2.25 -2.33 58.52
CA LEU A 548 -2.24 -3.15 57.30
C LEU A 548 -3.50 -2.92 56.45
N ARG A 549 -4.68 -2.80 57.08
CA ARG A 549 -5.93 -2.44 56.37
C ARG A 549 -5.86 -1.03 55.78
N SER A 550 -5.38 -0.04 56.54
CA SER A 550 -5.31 1.34 56.07
C SER A 550 -4.41 1.51 54.84
N ARG A 551 -3.33 0.71 54.73
CA ARG A 551 -2.37 0.80 53.62
C ARG A 551 -2.68 -0.11 52.44
N CYS A 552 -3.16 -1.34 52.67
CA CYS A 552 -3.47 -2.28 51.59
C CYS A 552 -4.93 -2.22 51.13
N GLY A 553 -5.82 -1.55 51.86
CA GLY A 553 -7.26 -1.54 51.61
C GLY A 553 -7.95 -2.87 51.94
N GLY A 554 -9.27 -2.89 51.73
CA GLY A 554 -10.12 -4.08 51.86
C GLY A 554 -10.63 -4.40 53.27
N PRO A 555 -11.54 -5.38 53.39
CA PRO A 555 -12.25 -5.69 54.64
C PRO A 555 -11.37 -6.43 55.67
N GLU A 556 -11.97 -6.82 56.80
CA GLU A 556 -11.27 -7.61 57.82
C GLU A 556 -10.74 -8.94 57.27
N VAL A 557 -9.69 -9.48 57.89
CA VAL A 557 -9.01 -10.71 57.43
C VAL A 557 -9.99 -11.88 57.27
N ALA A 558 -11.09 -11.92 58.04
CA ALA A 558 -12.15 -12.92 57.92
C ALA A 558 -12.93 -12.83 56.59
N GLN A 559 -12.99 -11.66 55.97
CA GLN A 559 -13.71 -11.36 54.73
C GLN A 559 -12.78 -11.02 53.55
N ALA A 560 -11.48 -10.84 53.80
CA ALA A 560 -10.50 -10.49 52.76
C ALA A 560 -10.25 -11.65 51.76
N THR A 561 -10.02 -11.30 50.49
CA THR A 561 -9.62 -12.26 49.44
C THR A 561 -8.17 -12.76 49.67
N THR A 562 -7.76 -13.81 48.97
CA THR A 562 -6.41 -14.37 49.11
C THR A 562 -5.34 -13.35 48.71
N GLU A 563 -5.57 -12.62 47.62
CA GLU A 563 -4.67 -11.58 47.10
C GLU A 563 -4.51 -10.42 48.10
N GLN A 564 -5.61 -10.03 48.77
CA GLN A 564 -5.57 -8.99 49.80
C GLN A 564 -4.78 -9.44 51.05
N ILE A 565 -4.82 -10.73 51.38
CA ILE A 565 -4.03 -11.30 52.49
C ILE A 565 -2.55 -11.36 52.11
N GLU A 566 -2.23 -11.71 50.86
CA GLU A 566 -0.86 -11.72 50.35
C GLU A 566 -0.24 -10.32 50.29
N ALA A 567 -0.99 -9.32 49.83
CA ALA A 567 -0.55 -7.92 49.86
C ALA A 567 -0.21 -7.45 51.28
N ARG A 568 -1.01 -7.86 52.28
CA ARG A 568 -0.74 -7.57 53.70
C ARG A 568 0.49 -8.30 54.22
N ILE A 569 0.73 -9.54 53.81
CA ILE A 569 1.94 -10.30 54.16
C ILE A 569 3.19 -9.63 53.57
N ALA A 570 3.13 -9.22 52.30
CA ALA A 570 4.24 -8.55 51.63
C ALA A 570 4.61 -7.23 52.33
N LEU A 571 3.62 -6.37 52.60
CA LEU A 571 3.84 -5.12 53.33
C LEU A 571 4.39 -5.37 54.74
N LEU A 572 3.88 -6.37 55.46
CA LEU A 572 4.39 -6.70 56.79
C LEU A 572 5.83 -7.21 56.75
N ARG A 573 6.23 -7.94 55.69
CA ARG A 573 7.63 -8.36 55.49
C ARG A 573 8.55 -7.17 55.23
N GLU A 574 8.10 -6.16 54.49
CA GLU A 574 8.87 -4.92 54.30
C GLU A 574 9.15 -4.21 55.63
N TRP A 575 8.19 -4.25 56.57
CA TRP A 575 8.39 -3.71 57.91
C TRP A 575 9.51 -4.42 58.67
N PHE A 576 9.68 -5.73 58.48
CA PHE A 576 10.79 -6.47 59.09
C PHE A 576 12.17 -6.06 58.55
N VAL A 577 12.22 -5.55 57.31
CA VAL A 577 13.44 -5.12 56.60
C VAL A 577 13.68 -3.60 56.74
N GLY A 578 12.83 -2.88 57.50
CA GLY A 578 13.02 -1.46 57.79
C GLY A 578 12.61 -0.51 56.66
N ARG A 579 11.83 -0.99 55.69
CA ARG A 579 11.16 -0.13 54.70
C ARG A 579 9.74 0.15 55.22
N HIS A 580 9.49 1.38 55.68
CA HIS A 580 8.22 1.81 56.28
C HIS A 580 7.59 2.97 55.53
#